data_AF-E9EIU6-F1
#
_entry.id   AF-E9EIU6-F1
#
_cell.length_a   1.000
_cell.length_b   1.000
_cell.length_c   1.000
_cell.angle_alpha   90.00
_cell.angle_beta   90.00
_cell.angle_gamma   90.00
#
_symmetry.space_group_name_H-M   'P 1'
#
loop_
_entity.id
_entity.type
_entity.pdbx_description
1 polymer ?
#
loop_
_entity_poly.entity_id
_entity_poly.type
_entity_poly.pdbx_seq_one_letter_code
_entity_poly.pdbx_strand_id
1 'polypeptide(L)'
;MRFIQAAALAFGLLDLAIAQNWPNQCFCPGVYCNNDSPQCTPDGANATLTLCCASGQIAFNGKCVSRGSQLCSDGETICSGPESQCAVDTNGKSICCARGQVAVHGKCVAPGSNPCSDGKTVCSGTKSQCAVDASGKSKCVEPGSNACSDGKTVCSGAKSQCTVNVTVFGDGSGGALSNPICCAPGEKAINGRCFPGKAKVMPCYRGVCDWGQGEYSAWNEGNADSRCCKLNEYYKGNSCVRKP
;
A
#
# COMPACT_ATOMS: atom_id res chain seq x y z
N MET A 1 -26.71 44.02 41.40
CA MET A 1 -26.45 43.94 39.95
C MET A 1 -24.95 44.07 39.75
N ARG A 2 -24.27 43.01 39.31
CA ARG A 2 -22.82 43.04 39.03
C ARG A 2 -22.65 43.00 37.52
N PHE A 3 -22.21 44.11 36.94
CA PHE A 3 -21.79 44.19 35.54
C PHE A 3 -20.40 43.55 35.44
N ILE A 4 -20.27 42.43 34.74
CA ILE A 4 -18.97 41.87 34.39
C ILE A 4 -18.70 42.33 32.95
N GLN A 5 -17.87 43.36 32.79
CA GLN A 5 -17.32 43.75 31.50
C GLN A 5 -16.35 42.65 31.04
N ALA A 6 -16.70 41.91 29.99
CA ALA A 6 -15.77 41.01 29.32
C ALA A 6 -14.83 41.84 28.43
N ALA A 7 -13.54 41.79 28.72
CA ALA A 7 -12.49 42.46 27.95
C ALA A 7 -12.33 41.77 26.58
N ALA A 8 -12.51 42.55 25.50
CA ALA A 8 -12.23 42.14 24.14
C ALA A 8 -10.72 42.26 23.86
N LEU A 9 -10.02 41.14 23.72
CA LEU A 9 -8.67 41.10 23.18
C LEU A 9 -8.75 41.01 21.63
N ALA A 10 -8.67 42.19 21.03
CA ALA A 10 -8.11 42.55 19.74
C ALA A 10 -8.04 41.47 18.63
N PHE A 11 -8.93 41.58 17.64
CA PHE A 11 -8.57 41.70 16.21
C PHE A 11 -9.65 42.57 15.54
N GLY A 12 -9.22 43.65 14.88
CA GLY A 12 -10.05 44.80 14.57
C GLY A 12 -11.19 44.56 13.59
N LEU A 13 -12.39 44.97 13.99
CA LEU A 13 -13.36 45.77 13.25
C LEU A 13 -14.48 46.15 14.23
N LEU A 14 -14.84 47.44 14.25
CA LEU A 14 -15.87 48.00 15.12
C LEU A 14 -17.23 47.43 14.71
N ASP A 15 -17.78 46.52 15.50
CA ASP A 15 -19.21 46.49 15.83
C ASP A 15 -19.35 45.87 17.21
N LEU A 16 -19.57 46.74 18.18
CA LEU A 16 -19.69 46.40 19.60
C LEU A 16 -21.06 45.72 19.81
N ALA A 17 -21.17 44.43 19.46
CA ALA A 17 -22.33 43.63 19.80
C ALA A 17 -22.35 43.38 21.31
N ILE A 18 -23.19 44.12 22.02
CA ILE A 18 -23.44 43.92 23.45
C ILE A 18 -24.25 42.63 23.58
N ALA A 19 -23.58 41.48 23.69
CA ALA A 19 -24.24 40.24 24.08
C ALA A 19 -24.64 40.37 25.56
N GLN A 20 -25.91 40.69 25.83
CA GLN A 20 -26.47 40.53 27.16
C GLN A 20 -26.63 39.03 27.42
N ASN A 21 -25.70 38.47 28.19
CA ASN A 21 -25.69 37.05 28.53
C ASN A 21 -26.56 36.84 29.77
N TRP A 22 -27.71 36.23 29.58
CA TRP A 22 -28.58 35.75 30.65
C TRP A 22 -28.37 34.23 30.81
N PRO A 23 -28.68 33.62 31.96
CA PRO A 23 -28.62 32.17 32.09
C PRO A 23 -29.44 31.53 30.96
N ASN A 24 -28.77 30.74 30.11
CA ASN A 24 -29.33 30.06 28.95
C ASN A 24 -29.86 30.95 27.81
N GLN A 25 -29.58 32.26 27.79
CA GLN A 25 -30.05 33.14 26.72
C GLN A 25 -29.00 34.18 26.28
N CYS A 26 -28.86 34.37 24.96
CA CYS A 26 -28.07 35.48 24.42
C CYS A 26 -28.77 36.12 23.21
N PHE A 27 -28.65 37.44 23.11
CA PHE A 27 -29.12 38.20 21.95
C PHE A 27 -27.94 38.48 21.02
N CYS A 28 -28.00 37.93 19.81
CA CYS A 28 -27.06 38.18 18.73
C CYS A 28 -27.70 39.10 17.69
N PRO A 29 -26.91 39.76 16.82
CA PRO A 29 -27.47 40.55 15.72
C PRO A 29 -28.45 39.73 14.88
N GLY A 30 -29.74 40.08 14.92
CA GLY A 30 -30.80 39.41 14.17
C GLY A 30 -31.24 38.03 14.68
N VAL A 31 -30.68 37.51 15.77
CA VAL A 31 -30.98 36.15 16.27
C VAL A 31 -31.08 36.12 17.79
N TYR A 32 -32.15 35.50 18.31
CA TYR A 32 -32.32 35.20 19.74
C TYR A 32 -31.94 33.74 20.01
N CYS A 33 -31.02 33.52 20.93
CA CYS A 33 -30.53 32.20 21.31
C CYS A 33 -31.08 31.80 22.68
N ASN A 34 -31.67 30.61 22.79
CA ASN A 34 -32.10 30.04 24.06
C ASN A 34 -31.68 28.55 24.12
N ASN A 35 -30.50 28.29 24.69
CA ASN A 35 -29.87 26.96 24.78
C ASN A 35 -28.98 26.89 26.04
N ASP A 36 -28.45 25.72 26.39
CA ASP A 36 -27.49 25.60 27.50
C ASP A 36 -26.20 26.36 27.19
N SER A 37 -25.99 27.49 27.89
CA SER A 37 -24.85 28.40 27.73
C SER A 37 -24.61 28.89 26.28
N PRO A 38 -25.54 29.69 25.71
CA PRO A 38 -25.45 30.12 24.32
C PRO A 38 -24.41 31.23 24.17
N GLN A 39 -23.69 31.20 23.05
CA GLN A 39 -22.74 32.25 22.66
C GLN A 39 -22.95 32.65 21.20
N CYS A 40 -22.87 33.95 20.95
CA CYS A 40 -22.86 34.51 19.60
C CYS A 40 -21.51 34.20 18.95
N THR A 41 -21.54 33.35 17.93
CA THR A 41 -20.34 32.92 17.22
C THR A 41 -20.42 33.38 15.77
N PRO A 42 -19.53 34.28 15.31
CA PRO A 42 -19.46 34.63 13.91
C PRO A 42 -19.01 33.41 13.10
N ASP A 43 -19.58 33.24 11.91
CA ASP A 43 -19.22 32.16 11.01
C ASP A 43 -17.86 32.41 10.37
N GLY A 44 -16.97 31.42 10.48
CA GLY A 44 -15.62 31.51 9.91
C GLY A 44 -15.57 31.60 8.38
N ALA A 45 -16.62 31.18 7.67
CA ALA A 45 -16.75 31.30 6.22
C ALA A 45 -17.50 32.57 5.80
N ASN A 46 -18.35 33.12 6.67
CA ASN A 46 -19.07 34.37 6.43
C ASN A 46 -19.20 35.18 7.73
N ALA A 47 -18.30 36.13 7.94
CA ALA A 47 -18.25 36.95 9.15
C ALA A 47 -19.54 37.77 9.43
N THR A 48 -20.41 37.96 8.43
CA THR A 48 -21.70 38.64 8.60
C THR A 48 -22.80 37.75 9.20
N LEU A 49 -22.59 36.43 9.18
CA LEU A 49 -23.50 35.46 9.75
C LEU A 49 -23.09 35.16 11.19
N THR A 50 -23.95 35.47 12.16
CA THR A 50 -23.74 35.12 13.57
C THR A 50 -24.68 33.99 13.98
N LEU A 51 -24.13 32.92 14.55
CA LEU A 51 -24.88 31.75 15.00
C LEU A 51 -24.91 31.61 16.53
N CYS A 52 -26.00 31.01 17.00
CA CYS A 52 -26.15 30.55 18.37
C CYS A 52 -25.45 29.20 18.56
N CYS A 53 -24.24 29.20 19.10
CA CYS A 53 -23.52 27.96 19.42
C CYS A 53 -23.45 27.73 20.92
N ALA A 54 -23.34 26.46 21.34
CA ALA A 54 -23.10 26.14 22.75
C ALA A 54 -21.70 26.63 23.15
N SER A 55 -21.49 26.92 24.44
CA SER A 55 -20.18 27.30 24.98
C SER A 55 -19.11 26.27 24.59
N GLY A 56 -17.99 26.76 24.03
CA GLY A 56 -16.90 25.89 23.55
C GLY A 56 -17.08 25.36 22.12
N GLN A 57 -18.02 25.90 21.35
CA GLN A 57 -18.15 25.68 19.91
C GLN A 57 -17.72 26.91 19.09
N ILE A 58 -17.41 26.69 17.82
CA ILE A 58 -17.15 27.68 16.76
C ILE A 58 -18.09 27.42 15.58
N ALA A 59 -18.26 28.36 14.66
CA ALA A 59 -19.18 28.21 13.52
C ALA A 59 -18.44 28.19 12.18
N PHE A 60 -18.82 27.26 11.30
CA PHE A 60 -18.39 27.21 9.89
C PHE A 60 -19.58 26.86 9.00
N ASN A 61 -19.78 27.61 7.92
CA ASN A 61 -20.84 27.37 6.92
C ASN A 61 -22.24 27.17 7.53
N GLY A 62 -22.60 27.99 8.51
CA GLY A 62 -23.88 27.96 9.20
C GLY A 62 -24.02 26.79 10.18
N LYS A 63 -22.93 26.16 10.62
CA LYS A 63 -22.96 25.04 11.57
C LYS A 63 -22.01 25.24 12.74
N CYS A 64 -22.51 24.98 13.94
CA CYS A 64 -21.70 24.95 15.15
C CYS A 64 -20.91 23.64 15.25
N VAL A 65 -19.61 23.73 15.48
CA VAL A 65 -18.67 22.62 15.66
C VAL A 65 -17.79 22.85 16.88
N SER A 66 -17.12 21.82 17.38
CA SER A 66 -16.28 21.94 18.58
C SER A 66 -15.12 22.91 18.38
N ARG A 67 -14.74 23.64 19.43
CA ARG A 67 -13.53 24.48 19.42
C ARG A 67 -12.29 23.61 19.19
N GLY A 68 -11.48 23.96 18.19
CA GLY A 68 -10.37 23.14 17.70
C GLY A 68 -10.68 22.38 16.40
N SER A 69 -11.91 22.46 15.90
CA SER A 69 -12.22 22.04 14.54
C SER A 69 -11.62 23.01 13.51
N GLN A 70 -11.25 22.51 12.34
CA GLN A 70 -10.72 23.30 11.23
C GLN A 70 -11.49 22.99 9.94
N LEU A 71 -11.72 24.02 9.13
CA LEU A 71 -12.27 23.90 7.79
C LEU A 71 -11.14 23.58 6.80
N CYS A 72 -11.30 22.52 6.01
CA CYS A 72 -10.33 22.18 4.98
C CYS A 72 -10.43 23.11 3.77
N SER A 73 -9.41 23.09 2.92
CA SER A 73 -9.32 23.97 1.74
C SER A 73 -10.42 23.73 0.70
N ASP A 74 -11.15 22.62 0.78
CA ASP A 74 -12.32 22.36 -0.06
C ASP A 74 -13.57 23.17 0.36
N GLY A 75 -13.52 23.84 1.51
CA GLY A 75 -14.63 24.64 2.02
C GLY A 75 -15.82 23.83 2.53
N GLU A 76 -15.75 22.50 2.54
CA GLU A 76 -16.84 21.62 2.99
C GLU A 76 -16.44 20.71 4.14
N THR A 77 -15.21 20.20 4.12
CA THR A 77 -14.76 19.20 5.09
C THR A 77 -14.35 19.89 6.38
N ILE A 78 -14.95 19.49 7.50
CA ILE A 78 -14.62 20.01 8.84
C ILE A 78 -13.99 18.90 9.68
N CYS A 79 -12.72 19.08 10.03
CA CYS A 79 -11.99 18.14 10.85
C CYS A 79 -12.02 18.55 12.31
N SER A 80 -12.71 17.75 13.13
CA SER A 80 -12.90 18.02 14.55
C SER A 80 -11.94 17.20 15.41
N GLY A 81 -11.36 17.84 16.43
CA GLY A 81 -10.48 17.21 17.41
C GLY A 81 -9.02 17.69 17.31
N PRO A 82 -8.29 17.74 18.44
CA PRO A 82 -6.96 18.35 18.52
C PRO A 82 -5.88 17.59 17.72
N GLU A 83 -6.08 16.28 17.54
CA GLU A 83 -5.20 15.41 16.77
C GLU A 83 -5.66 15.25 15.31
N SER A 84 -6.74 15.92 14.91
CA SER A 84 -7.29 15.82 13.55
C SER A 84 -6.69 16.90 12.66
N GLN A 85 -6.33 16.56 11.44
CA GLN A 85 -5.82 17.47 10.41
C GLN A 85 -6.51 17.21 9.07
N CYS A 86 -6.64 18.28 8.28
CA CYS A 86 -7.04 18.16 6.88
C CYS A 86 -5.93 17.51 6.07
N ALA A 87 -6.23 16.41 5.39
CA ALA A 87 -5.34 15.77 4.45
C ALA A 87 -6.04 15.71 3.08
N VAL A 88 -5.35 16.19 2.04
CA VAL A 88 -5.84 16.12 0.66
C VAL A 88 -5.47 14.76 0.09
N ASP A 89 -6.48 14.00 -0.31
CA ASP A 89 -6.33 12.70 -0.94
C ASP A 89 -5.72 12.83 -2.34
N THR A 90 -5.20 11.73 -2.89
CA THR A 90 -4.69 11.64 -4.27
C THR A 90 -5.73 12.00 -5.33
N ASN A 91 -7.02 11.88 -4.99
CA ASN A 91 -8.15 12.29 -5.83
C ASN A 91 -8.54 13.78 -5.66
N GLY A 92 -7.79 14.57 -4.88
CA GLY A 92 -8.07 15.98 -4.59
C GLY A 92 -9.14 16.22 -3.53
N LYS A 93 -9.72 15.18 -2.94
CA LYS A 93 -10.74 15.29 -1.89
C LYS A 93 -10.10 15.49 -0.52
N SER A 94 -10.57 16.45 0.28
CA SER A 94 -10.10 16.57 1.66
C SER A 94 -10.76 15.50 2.55
N ILE A 95 -9.97 14.91 3.44
CA ILE A 95 -10.46 14.03 4.50
C ILE A 95 -9.75 14.38 5.82
N CYS A 96 -10.33 13.93 6.93
CA CYS A 96 -9.79 14.15 8.25
C CYS A 96 -8.92 12.99 8.69
N CYS A 97 -7.64 13.25 8.90
CA CYS A 97 -6.65 12.26 9.33
C CYS A 97 -6.03 12.64 10.67
N ALA A 98 -5.44 11.69 11.37
CA ALA A 98 -4.68 12.02 12.56
C ALA A 98 -3.44 12.84 12.17
N ARG A 99 -2.92 13.62 13.12
CA ARG A 99 -1.78 14.50 12.90
C ARG A 99 -0.58 13.70 12.40
N GLY A 100 0.05 14.19 11.33
CA GLY A 100 1.16 13.52 10.65
C GLY A 100 0.77 12.41 9.67
N GLN A 101 -0.49 12.00 9.58
CA GLN A 101 -0.96 11.04 8.56
C GLN A 101 -1.25 11.73 7.23
N VAL A 102 -1.13 10.97 6.13
CA VAL A 102 -1.48 11.41 4.78
C VAL A 102 -2.73 10.68 4.29
N ALA A 103 -3.51 11.33 3.43
CA ALA A 103 -4.71 10.76 2.82
C ALA A 103 -4.36 10.10 1.49
N VAL A 104 -4.75 8.82 1.33
CA VAL A 104 -4.48 8.04 0.14
C VAL A 104 -5.66 7.11 -0.17
N HIS A 105 -6.27 7.28 -1.34
CA HIS A 105 -7.50 6.60 -1.78
C HIS A 105 -8.60 6.61 -0.71
N GLY A 106 -8.84 7.77 -0.11
CA GLY A 106 -9.87 7.98 0.92
C GLY A 106 -9.54 7.36 2.28
N LYS A 107 -8.30 6.93 2.53
CA LYS A 107 -7.85 6.39 3.82
C LYS A 107 -6.67 7.18 4.38
N CYS A 108 -6.61 7.28 5.70
CA CYS A 108 -5.49 7.89 6.40
C CYS A 108 -4.39 6.86 6.66
N VAL A 109 -3.16 7.17 6.26
CA VAL A 109 -2.01 6.27 6.34
C VAL A 109 -0.80 6.98 6.94
N ALA A 110 0.14 6.22 7.47
CA ALA A 110 1.36 6.77 8.03
C ALA A 110 2.21 7.44 6.93
N PRO A 111 2.98 8.49 7.27
CA PRO A 111 3.91 9.10 6.33
C PRO A 111 4.98 8.08 5.91
N GLY A 112 5.28 8.01 4.61
CA GLY A 112 6.17 6.99 4.04
C GLY A 112 5.48 5.65 3.72
N SER A 113 4.15 5.59 3.80
CA SER A 113 3.37 4.50 3.23
C SER A 113 3.20 4.67 1.71
N ASN A 114 3.42 3.60 0.95
CA ASN A 114 3.25 3.56 -0.50
C ASN A 114 1.94 2.83 -0.86
N PRO A 115 0.94 3.52 -1.43
CA PRO A 115 -0.23 2.83 -1.98
C PRO A 115 0.13 2.00 -3.20
N CYS A 116 -0.49 0.84 -3.30
CA CYS A 116 -0.42 0.02 -4.49
C CYS A 116 -1.47 0.48 -5.51
N SER A 117 -1.20 0.16 -6.78
CA SER A 117 -2.09 0.46 -7.91
C SER A 117 -3.45 -0.24 -7.84
N ASP A 118 -3.65 -1.20 -6.92
CA ASP A 118 -4.95 -1.82 -6.65
C ASP A 118 -5.89 -0.92 -5.81
N GLY A 119 -5.40 0.20 -5.28
CA GLY A 119 -6.16 1.14 -4.44
C GLY A 119 -6.60 0.57 -3.09
N LYS A 120 -6.24 -0.67 -2.76
CA LYS A 120 -6.66 -1.38 -1.54
C LYS A 120 -5.48 -1.63 -0.61
N THR A 121 -4.31 -1.89 -1.17
CA THR A 121 -3.11 -2.26 -0.45
C THR A 121 -2.25 -1.03 -0.23
N VAL A 122 -1.83 -0.82 1.02
CA VAL A 122 -0.93 0.25 1.40
C VAL A 122 0.24 -0.37 2.14
N CYS A 123 1.44 -0.14 1.61
CA CYS A 123 2.66 -0.70 2.17
C CYS A 123 3.31 0.32 3.09
N SER A 124 3.45 -0.05 4.36
CA SER A 124 4.03 0.82 5.38
C SER A 124 5.53 0.59 5.52
N GLY A 125 6.29 1.68 5.53
CA GLY A 125 7.75 1.70 5.64
C GLY A 125 8.38 2.28 4.39
N THR A 126 9.38 3.17 4.57
CA THR A 126 10.04 3.99 3.54
C THR A 126 10.68 3.22 2.39
N LYS A 127 10.73 1.89 2.49
CA LYS A 127 11.33 0.96 1.54
C LYS A 127 10.33 -0.11 1.06
N SER A 128 9.14 -0.19 1.64
CA SER A 128 8.15 -1.17 1.19
C SER A 128 7.59 -0.76 -0.17
N GLN A 129 7.63 -1.69 -1.13
CA GLN A 129 7.12 -1.51 -2.49
C GLN A 129 6.00 -2.51 -2.76
N CYS A 130 5.15 -2.15 -3.72
CA CYS A 130 4.05 -2.99 -4.16
C CYS A 130 4.52 -3.96 -5.23
N ALA A 131 4.37 -5.25 -4.98
CA ALA A 131 4.47 -6.29 -6.00
C ALA A 131 3.08 -6.86 -6.27
N VAL A 132 2.78 -7.15 -7.54
CA VAL A 132 1.56 -7.84 -7.94
C VAL A 132 1.85 -9.34 -8.05
N ASP A 133 1.03 -10.17 -7.41
CA ASP A 133 1.04 -11.61 -7.66
C ASP A 133 0.35 -11.97 -8.98
N ALA A 134 0.42 -13.23 -9.42
CA ALA A 134 -0.26 -13.68 -10.65
C ALA A 134 -1.77 -13.55 -10.62
N SER A 135 -2.38 -13.46 -9.43
CA SER A 135 -3.82 -13.22 -9.30
C SER A 135 -4.17 -11.75 -9.49
N GLY A 136 -3.18 -10.89 -9.77
CA GLY A 136 -3.33 -9.44 -9.89
C GLY A 136 -3.50 -8.74 -8.54
N LYS A 137 -3.25 -9.43 -7.41
CA LYS A 137 -3.39 -8.85 -6.08
C LYS A 137 -2.07 -8.22 -5.66
N SER A 138 -2.12 -6.98 -5.17
CA SER A 138 -0.93 -6.31 -4.67
C SER A 138 -0.53 -6.83 -3.28
N LYS A 139 0.77 -6.95 -3.05
CA LYS A 139 1.41 -7.32 -1.78
C LYS A 139 2.57 -6.39 -1.51
N CYS A 140 2.86 -6.19 -0.23
CA CYS A 140 3.99 -5.40 0.22
C CYS A 140 5.24 -6.27 0.27
N VAL A 141 6.28 -5.84 -0.43
CA VAL A 141 7.58 -6.51 -0.45
C VAL A 141 8.69 -5.49 -0.21
N GLU A 142 9.86 -5.95 0.19
CA GLU A 142 11.04 -5.10 0.34
C GLU A 142 11.54 -4.59 -1.03
N PRO A 143 12.30 -3.47 -1.09
CA PRO A 143 12.85 -2.98 -2.34
C PRO A 143 13.77 -4.04 -2.95
N GLY A 144 13.69 -4.21 -4.27
CA GLY A 144 14.43 -5.26 -4.99
C GLY A 144 13.87 -6.66 -4.80
N SER A 145 12.67 -6.79 -4.22
CA SER A 145 11.92 -8.05 -4.16
C SER A 145 10.81 -8.11 -5.20
N ASN A 146 10.58 -9.28 -5.80
CA ASN A 146 9.50 -9.56 -6.75
C ASN A 146 8.68 -10.75 -6.27
N ALA A 147 7.35 -10.60 -6.26
CA ALA A 147 6.44 -11.73 -6.03
C ALA A 147 6.29 -12.53 -7.33
N CYS A 148 6.32 -13.85 -7.24
CA CYS A 148 6.19 -14.73 -8.38
C CYS A 148 4.74 -15.08 -8.68
N SER A 149 4.55 -15.69 -9.86
CA SER A 149 3.24 -16.06 -10.37
C SER A 149 2.55 -17.20 -9.61
N ASP A 150 3.22 -17.83 -8.65
CA ASP A 150 2.59 -18.79 -7.74
C ASP A 150 1.91 -18.11 -6.54
N GLY A 151 2.08 -16.80 -6.38
CA GLY A 151 1.58 -16.02 -5.25
C GLY A 151 2.21 -16.38 -3.91
N LYS A 152 3.18 -17.30 -3.88
CA LYS A 152 3.84 -17.81 -2.67
C LYS A 152 5.32 -17.44 -2.64
N THR A 153 5.99 -17.46 -3.78
CA THR A 153 7.42 -17.20 -3.87
C THR A 153 7.68 -15.70 -3.98
N VAL A 154 8.61 -15.20 -3.17
CA VAL A 154 9.11 -13.83 -3.21
C VAL A 154 10.62 -13.88 -3.39
N CYS A 155 11.10 -13.27 -4.47
CA CYS A 155 12.49 -13.28 -4.88
C CYS A 155 13.15 -11.95 -4.61
N SER A 156 14.26 -11.92 -3.88
CA SER A 156 14.91 -10.68 -3.44
C SER A 156 16.43 -10.71 -3.57
N GLY A 157 17.04 -9.52 -3.46
CA GLY A 157 18.49 -9.35 -3.48
C GLY A 157 19.12 -9.75 -4.83
N ALA A 158 20.25 -10.46 -4.79
CA ALA A 158 20.97 -10.90 -6.00
C ALA A 158 20.17 -11.89 -6.86
N LYS A 159 19.13 -12.53 -6.29
CA LYS A 159 18.24 -13.47 -6.97
C LYS A 159 16.81 -12.94 -7.02
N SER A 160 16.65 -11.70 -7.46
CA SER A 160 15.36 -11.01 -7.49
C SER A 160 14.43 -11.48 -8.61
N GLN A 161 14.87 -12.30 -9.57
CA GLN A 161 14.05 -12.71 -10.70
C GLN A 161 13.29 -14.02 -10.43
N CYS A 162 11.96 -13.96 -10.58
CA CYS A 162 11.13 -15.15 -10.69
C CYS A 162 11.40 -15.84 -12.04
N THR A 163 11.90 -17.07 -11.97
CA THR A 163 12.30 -17.85 -13.14
C THR A 163 11.57 -19.17 -13.14
N VAL A 164 10.94 -19.52 -14.27
CA VAL A 164 10.24 -20.80 -14.41
C VAL A 164 11.25 -21.92 -14.33
N ASN A 165 11.09 -22.80 -13.33
CA ASN A 165 11.92 -23.99 -13.19
C ASN A 165 11.51 -25.03 -14.23
N VAL A 166 12.43 -25.38 -15.13
CA VAL A 166 12.21 -26.44 -16.12
C VAL A 166 12.72 -27.76 -15.54
N THR A 167 11.87 -28.78 -15.47
CA THR A 167 12.26 -30.10 -14.93
C THR A 167 11.80 -31.25 -15.82
N VAL A 168 12.45 -32.41 -15.68
CA VAL A 168 11.96 -33.66 -16.33
C VAL A 168 10.81 -34.31 -15.57
N PHE A 169 10.52 -33.84 -14.37
CA PHE A 169 9.49 -34.39 -13.52
C PHE A 169 8.14 -33.80 -13.96
N GLY A 170 7.27 -34.68 -14.47
CA GLY A 170 5.88 -34.34 -14.67
C GLY A 170 5.20 -34.08 -13.32
N ASP A 171 4.29 -33.12 -13.28
CA ASP A 171 3.25 -33.11 -12.26
C ASP A 171 2.32 -34.31 -12.46
N GLY A 172 1.42 -34.56 -11.50
CA GLY A 172 0.41 -35.63 -11.62
C GLY A 172 -0.55 -35.49 -12.81
N SER A 173 -0.42 -34.42 -13.58
CA SER A 173 -1.17 -34.08 -14.80
C SER A 173 -0.40 -34.41 -16.08
N GLY A 174 0.86 -34.88 -15.99
CA GLY A 174 1.71 -35.21 -17.13
C GLY A 174 2.43 -34.00 -17.77
N GLY A 175 2.41 -32.82 -17.14
CA GLY A 175 3.13 -31.62 -17.58
C GLY A 175 4.37 -31.35 -16.74
N ALA A 176 5.45 -30.81 -17.31
CA ALA A 176 6.66 -30.48 -16.55
C ALA A 176 6.34 -29.54 -15.35
N LEU A 177 6.84 -29.87 -14.15
CA LEU A 177 6.71 -28.99 -12.97
C LEU A 177 7.27 -27.61 -13.31
N SER A 178 6.42 -26.60 -13.31
CA SER A 178 6.72 -25.21 -13.68
C SER A 178 6.53 -24.27 -12.49
N ASN A 179 7.08 -24.65 -11.34
CA ASN A 179 7.10 -23.76 -10.17
C ASN A 179 8.16 -22.66 -10.37
N PRO A 180 7.84 -21.39 -10.11
CA PRO A 180 8.82 -20.33 -10.16
C PRO A 180 9.86 -20.51 -9.04
N ILE A 181 11.12 -20.23 -9.34
CA ILE A 181 12.19 -20.14 -8.36
C ILE A 181 12.93 -18.81 -8.51
N CYS A 182 13.68 -18.43 -7.48
CA CYS A 182 14.43 -17.18 -7.46
C CYS A 182 15.82 -17.37 -8.06
N CYS A 183 16.09 -16.68 -9.17
CA CYS A 183 17.38 -16.64 -9.84
C CYS A 183 17.84 -15.18 -10.05
N ALA A 184 19.11 -15.00 -10.40
CA ALA A 184 19.62 -13.69 -10.77
C ALA A 184 19.07 -13.25 -12.14
N PRO A 185 18.97 -11.94 -12.40
CA PRO A 185 18.60 -11.42 -13.70
C PRO A 185 19.40 -12.04 -14.85
N GLY A 186 18.71 -12.67 -15.80
CA GLY A 186 19.32 -13.30 -16.98
C GLY A 186 19.79 -14.74 -16.78
N GLU A 187 19.51 -15.34 -15.62
CA GLU A 187 19.65 -16.77 -15.39
C GLU A 187 18.40 -17.55 -15.85
N LYS A 188 18.57 -18.85 -16.06
CA LYS A 188 17.49 -19.82 -16.27
C LYS A 188 17.48 -20.87 -15.17
N ALA A 189 16.32 -21.42 -14.86
CA ALA A 189 16.14 -22.42 -13.82
C ALA A 189 15.93 -23.82 -14.42
N ILE A 190 16.73 -24.79 -14.00
CA ILE A 190 16.63 -26.19 -14.42
C ILE A 190 16.80 -27.10 -13.20
N ASN A 191 15.85 -28.02 -12.98
CA ASN A 191 15.86 -28.96 -11.84
C ASN A 191 16.13 -28.27 -10.49
N GLY A 192 15.51 -27.11 -10.27
CA GLY A 192 15.59 -26.33 -9.03
C GLY A 192 16.88 -25.53 -8.86
N ARG A 193 17.76 -25.48 -9.88
CA ARG A 193 19.03 -24.73 -9.85
C ARG A 193 19.06 -23.66 -10.92
N CYS A 194 19.70 -22.54 -10.62
CA CYS A 194 19.89 -21.44 -11.55
C CYS A 194 21.19 -21.61 -12.32
N PHE A 195 21.15 -21.31 -13.62
CA PHE A 195 22.29 -21.36 -14.53
C PHE A 195 22.33 -20.08 -15.35
N PRO A 196 23.51 -19.64 -15.83
CA PRO A 196 23.60 -18.54 -16.78
C PRO A 196 22.65 -18.77 -17.96
N GLY A 197 21.94 -17.73 -18.43
CA GLY A 197 20.97 -17.88 -19.54
C GLY A 197 21.59 -18.47 -20.82
N LYS A 198 22.89 -18.24 -21.04
CA LYS A 198 23.66 -18.79 -22.16
C LYS A 198 24.20 -20.21 -21.93
N ALA A 199 24.10 -20.75 -20.71
CA ALA A 199 24.59 -22.09 -20.41
C ALA A 199 23.82 -23.13 -21.23
N LYS A 200 24.53 -24.03 -21.90
CA LYS A 200 23.93 -25.07 -22.73
C LYS A 200 23.55 -26.29 -21.89
N VAL A 201 22.75 -26.07 -20.86
CA VAL A 201 22.31 -27.12 -19.93
C VAL A 201 20.88 -27.57 -20.21
N MET A 202 20.60 -28.86 -19.97
CA MET A 202 19.28 -29.48 -20.11
C MET A 202 18.90 -30.34 -18.88
N PRO A 203 17.61 -30.46 -18.55
CA PRO A 203 17.16 -31.26 -17.41
C PRO A 203 17.34 -32.77 -17.68
N CYS A 204 17.69 -33.50 -16.63
CA CYS A 204 17.84 -34.95 -16.61
C CYS A 204 17.31 -35.53 -15.29
N TYR A 205 16.95 -36.81 -15.23
CA TYR A 205 16.40 -37.38 -13.99
C TYR A 205 17.46 -37.37 -12.86
N ARG A 206 18.70 -37.72 -13.20
CA ARG A 206 19.87 -37.66 -12.30
C ARG A 206 20.68 -36.37 -12.41
N GLY A 207 20.00 -35.23 -12.58
CA GLY A 207 20.66 -33.91 -12.49
C GLY A 207 20.50 -33.06 -13.74
N VAL A 208 21.55 -32.35 -14.13
CA VAL A 208 21.54 -31.41 -15.26
C VAL A 208 22.74 -31.73 -16.14
N CYS A 209 22.51 -31.93 -17.43
CA CYS A 209 23.57 -32.28 -18.38
C CYS A 209 24.05 -31.04 -19.11
N ASP A 210 25.37 -30.91 -19.29
CA ASP A 210 25.97 -29.81 -20.02
C ASP A 210 26.25 -30.20 -21.49
N TRP A 211 25.33 -29.79 -22.36
CA TRP A 211 25.49 -29.94 -23.80
C TRP A 211 26.69 -29.16 -24.35
N GLY A 212 27.13 -28.11 -23.66
CA GLY A 212 28.37 -27.39 -23.98
C GLY A 212 29.61 -28.25 -23.81
N GLN A 213 29.56 -29.27 -22.94
CA GLN A 213 30.63 -30.27 -22.76
C GLN A 213 30.39 -31.54 -23.57
N GLY A 214 29.39 -31.56 -24.46
CA GLY A 214 29.03 -32.73 -25.25
C GLY A 214 28.34 -33.81 -24.44
N GLU A 215 27.58 -33.43 -23.41
CA GLU A 215 26.71 -34.34 -22.65
C GLU A 215 25.25 -34.21 -23.09
N TYR A 216 24.50 -35.31 -22.99
CA TYR A 216 23.07 -35.33 -23.23
C TYR A 216 22.34 -36.18 -22.20
N SER A 217 21.04 -35.89 -21.99
CA SER A 217 20.17 -36.69 -21.13
C SER A 217 19.77 -37.98 -21.85
N ALA A 218 20.44 -39.08 -21.50
CA ALA A 218 20.18 -40.38 -22.08
C ALA A 218 19.15 -41.14 -21.23
N TRP A 219 18.10 -41.64 -21.88
CA TRP A 219 17.01 -42.39 -21.25
C TRP A 219 17.22 -43.90 -21.38
N ASN A 220 16.88 -44.64 -20.31
CA ASN A 220 16.80 -46.10 -20.34
C ASN A 220 15.33 -46.51 -20.14
N GLU A 221 14.75 -47.11 -21.18
CA GLU A 221 13.36 -47.56 -21.17
C GLU A 221 13.09 -48.63 -20.10
N GLY A 222 14.11 -49.37 -19.67
CA GLY A 222 13.97 -50.48 -18.72
C GLY A 222 13.74 -50.07 -17.25
N ASN A 223 14.00 -48.80 -16.87
CA ASN A 223 13.87 -48.35 -15.49
C ASN A 223 13.31 -46.93 -15.32
N ALA A 224 12.83 -46.31 -16.40
CA ALA A 224 12.34 -44.92 -16.41
C ALA A 224 13.35 -43.91 -15.82
N ASP A 225 14.64 -44.21 -15.90
CA ASP A 225 15.73 -43.37 -15.41
C ASP A 225 16.39 -42.65 -16.58
N SER A 226 16.95 -41.46 -16.32
CA SER A 226 17.84 -40.80 -17.26
C SER A 226 19.05 -40.22 -16.56
N ARG A 227 20.18 -40.27 -17.25
CA ARG A 227 21.45 -39.73 -16.77
C ARG A 227 22.21 -39.00 -17.87
N CYS A 228 23.14 -38.15 -17.46
CA CYS A 228 24.04 -37.48 -18.39
C CYS A 228 25.08 -38.48 -18.92
N CYS A 229 25.10 -38.65 -20.24
CA CYS A 229 26.11 -39.42 -20.96
C CYS A 229 26.77 -38.52 -22.01
N LYS A 230 28.02 -38.84 -22.38
CA LYS A 230 28.68 -38.12 -23.48
C LYS A 230 28.05 -38.47 -24.82
N LEU A 231 28.14 -37.59 -25.82
CA LEU A 231 27.59 -37.81 -27.16
C LEU A 231 28.13 -39.09 -27.85
N ASN A 232 29.32 -39.55 -27.47
CA ASN A 232 29.92 -40.81 -27.94
C ASN A 232 29.60 -42.03 -27.05
N GLU A 233 28.67 -41.89 -26.12
CA GLU A 233 28.19 -42.94 -25.22
C GLU A 233 26.68 -43.13 -25.39
N TYR A 234 26.16 -44.27 -24.94
CA TYR A 234 24.73 -44.55 -24.82
C TYR A 234 24.44 -45.13 -23.43
N TYR A 235 23.21 -44.99 -22.94
CA TYR A 235 22.84 -45.47 -21.62
C TYR A 235 22.45 -46.95 -21.68
N LYS A 236 23.16 -47.81 -20.95
CA LYS A 236 22.90 -49.26 -20.88
C LYS A 236 22.93 -49.75 -19.43
N GLY A 237 21.85 -50.36 -18.97
CA GLY A 237 21.70 -50.76 -17.57
C GLY A 237 21.76 -49.53 -16.67
N ASN A 238 22.78 -49.46 -15.81
CA ASN A 238 22.99 -48.33 -14.91
C ASN A 238 24.19 -47.45 -15.29
N SER A 239 24.81 -47.61 -16.47
CA SER A 239 26.03 -46.91 -16.87
C SER A 239 25.99 -46.35 -18.29
N CYS A 240 26.72 -45.25 -18.52
CA CYS A 240 27.01 -44.76 -19.88
C CYS A 240 28.12 -45.62 -20.48
N VAL A 241 27.89 -46.16 -21.67
CA VAL A 241 28.81 -47.08 -22.36
C VAL A 241 29.19 -46.46 -23.70
N ARG A 242 30.47 -46.54 -24.06
CA ARG A 242 30.97 -45.99 -25.33
C ARG A 242 30.30 -46.69 -26.52
N LYS A 243 29.94 -45.91 -27.54
CA LYS A 243 29.41 -46.44 -28.80
C LYS A 243 30.51 -47.21 -29.53
N PRO A 244 30.18 -48.35 -30.16
CA PRO A 244 31.11 -49.09 -31.01
C PRO A 244 31.58 -48.27 -32.21
#